data_AF-A0A319AK25-F1
#
_entry.id   AF-A0A319AK25-F1
#
_cell.length_a   1.000
_cell.length_b   1.000
_cell.length_c   1.000
_cell.angle_alpha   90.00
_cell.angle_beta   90.00
_cell.angle_gamma   90.00
#
_symmetry.space_group_name_H-M   'P 1'
#
loop_
_entity.id
_entity.type
_entity.pdbx_description
1 polymer ?
#
loop_
_entity_poly.entity_id
_entity_poly.type
_entity_poly.pdbx_seq_one_letter_code
_entity_poly.pdbx_strand_id
1 'polypeptide(L)'
;MPSKLPISALLNPVPEPSQTSSPSPASVNQADSMSATVAQTKPHRRKGVKKGVILPGSPPQDQVKYPVHVDYDSKFSAFHAEFGMEPTQVIANRHCHIPYDPKKRDFSQRTGRTGFDVFLYTFKVRDERTGLEQEEREMMWDYKNGLVRTTHLFRCNRSFDKTCPKRMLQSTPGLMPNAHNITGGNVIRQGYFVPWECARALATRFCWDVRYALTPIFGNDFPEDCLHPDHPDYRQWLIDPEIVHDSAEKQAMYCRLEVQASRLYLSPSPDAESTGYVENISACLSTVFLDYCAYPFKVS
;
A
#
# COMPACT_ATOMS: atom_id res chain seq x y z
N MET A 1 -46.76 30.93 -5.83
CA MET A 1 -47.94 30.25 -5.23
C MET A 1 -48.82 29.80 -6.37
N PRO A 2 -48.89 28.48 -6.63
CA PRO A 2 -50.15 27.78 -6.39
C PRO A 2 -50.00 26.43 -5.66
N SER A 3 -50.96 26.22 -4.77
CA SER A 3 -51.59 24.99 -4.22
C SER A 3 -50.87 23.63 -4.22
N LYS A 4 -50.76 23.08 -3.00
CA LYS A 4 -50.43 21.71 -2.60
C LYS A 4 -51.47 20.69 -3.07
N LEU A 5 -51.02 19.50 -3.48
CA LEU A 5 -51.84 18.28 -3.62
C LEU A 5 -51.59 17.33 -2.43
N PRO A 6 -52.62 16.64 -1.89
CA PRO A 6 -52.52 15.84 -0.66
C PRO A 6 -52.05 14.39 -0.83
N ILE A 7 -51.48 13.86 0.25
CA ILE A 7 -50.74 12.59 0.42
C ILE A 7 -51.70 11.42 0.70
N SER A 8 -52.51 11.00 -0.27
CA SER A 8 -53.46 9.89 -0.05
C SER A 8 -53.55 8.87 -1.18
N ALA A 9 -52.48 8.68 -1.97
CA ALA A 9 -52.52 7.78 -3.14
C ALA A 9 -51.32 6.82 -3.30
N LEU A 10 -50.56 6.51 -2.25
CA LEU A 10 -49.41 5.58 -2.34
C LEU A 10 -49.38 4.51 -1.24
N LEU A 11 -50.55 3.92 -0.95
CA LEU A 11 -50.63 2.67 -0.20
C LEU A 11 -51.59 1.75 -0.93
N ASN A 12 -51.07 0.66 -1.50
CA ASN A 12 -51.89 -0.49 -1.86
C ASN A 12 -51.36 -1.76 -1.16
N PRO A 13 -52.26 -2.64 -0.69
CA PRO A 13 -51.95 -3.69 0.29
C PRO A 13 -51.75 -5.07 -0.33
N VAL A 14 -51.21 -5.97 0.50
CA VAL A 14 -50.91 -7.41 0.30
C VAL A 14 -52.17 -8.24 0.00
N PRO A 15 -52.06 -9.32 -0.82
CA PRO A 15 -53.00 -10.43 -0.78
C PRO A 15 -52.35 -11.78 -0.42
N GLU A 16 -53.05 -12.56 0.39
CA GLU A 16 -52.84 -13.97 0.72
C GLU A 16 -54.22 -14.69 0.66
N PRO A 17 -54.34 -16.02 0.80
CA PRO A 17 -54.25 -17.05 -0.26
C PRO A 17 -55.57 -17.81 -0.50
N SER A 18 -55.64 -18.62 -1.55
CA SER A 18 -56.73 -19.61 -1.72
C SER A 18 -56.28 -20.92 -2.36
N GLN A 19 -56.74 -22.00 -1.75
CA GLN A 19 -56.44 -23.43 -1.90
C GLN A 19 -57.28 -24.10 -3.02
N THR A 20 -57.14 -25.45 -3.11
CA THR A 20 -57.95 -26.49 -3.83
C THR A 20 -57.33 -27.00 -5.14
N SER A 21 -57.27 -28.30 -5.51
CA SER A 21 -57.75 -29.57 -4.91
C SER A 21 -57.34 -30.81 -5.78
N SER A 22 -56.93 -31.92 -5.12
CA SER A 22 -57.30 -33.36 -5.35
C SER A 22 -56.76 -34.18 -6.60
N PRO A 23 -56.92 -35.55 -6.70
CA PRO A 23 -55.94 -36.57 -6.23
C PRO A 23 -55.77 -37.91 -7.07
N SER A 24 -54.98 -38.88 -6.55
CA SER A 24 -54.97 -40.38 -6.72
C SER A 24 -54.16 -41.08 -7.84
N PRO A 25 -53.79 -42.40 -7.72
CA PRO A 25 -53.40 -43.22 -6.54
C PRO A 25 -52.19 -44.20 -6.71
N ALA A 26 -51.66 -44.65 -5.56
CA ALA A 26 -50.97 -45.90 -5.15
C ALA A 26 -50.12 -46.79 -6.10
N SER A 27 -48.90 -47.15 -5.64
CA SER A 27 -48.47 -48.56 -5.49
C SER A 27 -47.29 -48.72 -4.51
N VAL A 28 -47.27 -49.85 -3.80
CA VAL A 28 -46.39 -50.24 -2.69
C VAL A 28 -45.14 -50.97 -3.22
N ASN A 29 -43.96 -50.76 -2.62
CA ASN A 29 -42.99 -51.83 -2.30
C ASN A 29 -41.78 -51.33 -1.46
N GLN A 30 -41.19 -52.31 -0.78
CA GLN A 30 -40.44 -52.28 0.47
C GLN A 30 -38.99 -51.77 0.42
N ALA A 31 -38.51 -51.45 1.63
CA ALA A 31 -37.16 -51.28 2.17
C ALA A 31 -35.96 -51.73 1.30
N ASP A 32 -34.93 -50.87 1.17
CA ASP A 32 -33.79 -50.93 2.09
C ASP A 32 -32.88 -49.70 1.96
N SER A 33 -32.14 -49.44 3.03
CA SER A 33 -31.23 -48.31 3.30
C SER A 33 -30.46 -47.74 2.10
N MET A 34 -30.39 -46.40 2.02
CA MET A 34 -29.18 -45.58 1.79
C MET A 34 -29.54 -44.10 1.50
N SER A 35 -28.71 -43.19 2.03
CA SER A 35 -28.49 -41.79 1.59
C SER A 35 -29.58 -40.73 1.82
N ALA A 36 -29.29 -39.82 2.76
CA ALA A 36 -29.86 -38.47 2.78
C ALA A 36 -28.75 -37.45 2.48
N THR A 37 -28.46 -37.22 1.20
CA THR A 37 -27.72 -36.05 0.74
C THR A 37 -28.71 -34.90 0.59
N VAL A 38 -28.69 -33.98 1.56
CA VAL A 38 -29.43 -32.72 1.50
C VAL A 38 -28.93 -31.90 0.30
N ALA A 39 -29.85 -31.57 -0.61
CA ALA A 39 -29.62 -30.67 -1.72
C ALA A 39 -29.27 -29.27 -1.20
N GLN A 40 -27.98 -28.90 -1.30
CA GLN A 40 -27.52 -27.55 -1.03
C GLN A 40 -27.89 -26.63 -2.19
N THR A 41 -28.69 -25.62 -1.88
CA THR A 41 -28.84 -24.40 -2.66
C THR A 41 -27.47 -23.79 -2.92
N LYS A 42 -27.12 -23.61 -4.20
CA LYS A 42 -25.82 -23.07 -4.64
C LYS A 42 -25.64 -21.65 -4.09
N PRO A 43 -24.63 -21.38 -3.25
CA PRO A 43 -24.26 -20.02 -2.93
C PRO A 43 -23.60 -19.39 -4.15
N HIS A 44 -24.08 -18.20 -4.50
CA HIS A 44 -23.53 -17.37 -5.55
C HIS A 44 -22.04 -17.13 -5.28
N ARG A 45 -21.19 -17.80 -6.05
CA ARG A 45 -19.73 -17.71 -5.95
C ARG A 45 -19.29 -16.29 -6.26
N ARG A 46 -19.10 -15.46 -5.23
CA ARG A 46 -18.35 -14.21 -5.33
C ARG A 46 -16.96 -14.61 -5.81
N LYS A 47 -16.63 -14.24 -7.05
CA LYS A 47 -15.29 -14.45 -7.62
C LYS A 47 -14.30 -13.68 -6.74
N GLY A 48 -13.61 -14.39 -5.86
CA GLY A 48 -12.49 -13.85 -5.11
C GLY A 48 -11.46 -13.28 -6.08
N VAL A 49 -11.10 -12.01 -5.88
CA VAL A 49 -9.91 -11.43 -6.49
C VAL A 49 -8.74 -12.29 -6.03
N LYS A 50 -8.03 -12.92 -6.97
CA LYS A 50 -6.81 -13.67 -6.64
C LYS A 50 -5.82 -12.66 -6.07
N LYS A 51 -5.63 -12.66 -4.74
CA LYS A 51 -4.52 -11.98 -4.06
C LYS A 51 -3.25 -12.45 -4.79
N GLY A 52 -2.50 -11.52 -5.39
CA GLY A 52 -1.27 -11.86 -6.09
C GLY A 52 -0.33 -12.59 -5.15
N VAL A 53 0.26 -13.69 -5.62
CA VAL A 53 1.17 -14.51 -4.82
C VAL A 53 2.41 -13.68 -4.51
N ILE A 54 2.61 -13.38 -3.24
CA ILE A 54 3.84 -12.79 -2.70
C ILE A 54 4.72 -13.97 -2.32
N LEU A 55 5.79 -14.20 -3.06
CA LEU A 55 6.77 -15.21 -2.72
C LEU A 55 7.66 -14.69 -1.57
N PRO A 56 8.06 -15.53 -0.60
CA PRO A 56 9.11 -15.16 0.34
C PRO A 56 10.39 -14.88 -0.45
N GLY A 57 10.86 -13.63 -0.42
CA GLY A 57 12.06 -13.20 -1.14
C GLY A 57 13.36 -13.68 -0.49
N SER A 58 14.37 -13.98 -1.31
CA SER A 58 15.79 -14.08 -0.92
C SER A 58 16.27 -12.74 -0.36
N PRO A 59 17.24 -12.64 0.58
CA PRO A 59 17.72 -11.36 1.12
C PRO A 59 17.92 -10.27 0.03
N PRO A 60 17.63 -8.98 0.32
CA PRO A 60 17.75 -7.92 -0.68
C PRO A 60 19.12 -7.98 -1.36
N GLN A 61 19.15 -8.23 -2.67
CA GLN A 61 20.38 -8.40 -3.44
C GLN A 61 21.15 -7.08 -3.65
N ASP A 62 20.48 -5.95 -3.43
CA ASP A 62 20.94 -4.61 -3.76
C ASP A 62 20.77 -3.64 -2.58
N GLN A 63 21.36 -2.44 -2.69
CA GLN A 63 21.33 -1.41 -1.64
C GLN A 63 19.89 -1.04 -1.23
N VAL A 64 19.54 -1.35 0.03
CA VAL A 64 18.28 -0.97 0.67
C VAL A 64 18.40 0.46 1.19
N LYS A 65 17.78 1.43 0.52
CA LYS A 65 17.80 2.86 0.90
C LYS A 65 16.70 3.23 1.89
N TYR A 66 15.57 2.50 1.88
CA TYR A 66 14.43 2.70 2.78
C TYR A 66 14.08 1.37 3.48
N PRO A 67 14.88 0.96 4.48
CA PRO A 67 14.67 -0.29 5.20
C PRO A 67 13.39 -0.27 6.03
N VAL A 68 12.95 -1.45 6.47
CA VAL A 68 11.95 -1.56 7.54
C VAL A 68 12.57 -1.06 8.83
N HIS A 69 11.85 -0.20 9.55
CA HIS A 69 12.23 0.18 10.91
C HIS A 69 11.84 -0.95 11.88
N VAL A 70 12.87 -1.63 12.39
CA VAL A 70 12.71 -2.72 13.34
C VAL A 70 12.66 -2.17 14.76
N ASP A 71 11.63 -2.57 15.50
CA ASP A 71 11.47 -2.27 16.92
C ASP A 71 12.22 -3.33 17.75
N TYR A 72 13.51 -3.07 18.02
CA TYR A 72 14.36 -3.99 18.80
C TYR A 72 14.02 -3.97 20.30
N ASP A 73 13.59 -2.83 20.83
CA ASP A 73 13.26 -2.66 22.24
C ASP A 73 11.82 -3.09 22.57
N SER A 74 11.07 -3.56 21.58
CA SER A 74 9.67 -3.97 21.69
C SER A 74 8.75 -2.86 22.22
N LYS A 75 9.12 -1.58 22.03
CA LYS A 75 8.39 -0.37 22.48
C LYS A 75 6.93 -0.38 21.99
N PHE A 76 6.67 -0.93 20.81
CA PHE A 76 5.38 -0.93 20.14
C PHE A 76 4.74 -2.31 20.02
N SER A 77 5.34 -3.35 20.61
CA SER A 77 4.88 -4.74 20.48
C SER A 77 3.40 -4.94 20.82
N ALA A 78 2.91 -4.33 21.91
CA ALA A 78 1.50 -4.39 22.31
C ALA A 78 0.57 -3.72 21.29
N PHE A 79 0.95 -2.55 20.76
CA PHE A 79 0.19 -1.87 19.72
C PHE A 79 0.19 -2.67 18.42
N HIS A 80 1.34 -3.20 18.00
CA HIS A 80 1.44 -4.06 16.82
C HIS A 80 0.55 -5.30 16.96
N ALA A 81 0.49 -5.92 18.13
CA ALA A 81 -0.41 -7.03 18.41
C ALA A 81 -1.88 -6.63 18.31
N GLU A 82 -2.27 -5.44 18.77
CA GLU A 82 -3.63 -4.91 18.63
C GLU A 82 -4.04 -4.74 17.15
N PHE A 83 -3.10 -4.25 16.32
CA PHE A 83 -3.26 -4.17 14.87
C PHE A 83 -3.11 -5.53 14.17
N GLY A 84 -2.90 -6.63 14.90
CA GLY A 84 -2.71 -7.96 14.33
C GLY A 84 -1.52 -8.04 13.35
N MET A 85 -0.48 -7.24 13.60
CA MET A 85 0.73 -7.18 12.79
C MET A 85 1.68 -8.32 13.13
N GLU A 86 2.47 -8.71 12.14
CA GLU A 86 3.64 -9.54 12.40
C GLU A 86 4.77 -8.73 13.05
N PRO A 87 5.69 -9.39 13.78
CA PRO A 87 6.88 -8.72 14.29
C PRO A 87 7.64 -8.00 13.17
N THR A 88 8.18 -6.83 13.46
CA THR A 88 8.88 -5.99 12.47
C THR A 88 10.08 -6.68 11.83
N GLN A 89 10.72 -7.61 12.55
CA GLN A 89 11.79 -8.48 12.06
C GLN A 89 11.30 -9.41 10.95
N VAL A 90 10.06 -9.91 11.04
CA VAL A 90 9.45 -10.74 9.99
C VAL A 90 9.12 -9.89 8.77
N ILE A 91 8.61 -8.67 8.98
CA ILE A 91 8.33 -7.71 7.91
C ILE A 91 9.61 -7.36 7.15
N ALA A 92 10.73 -7.14 7.83
CA ALA A 92 12.04 -6.88 7.23
C ALA A 92 12.54 -8.01 6.33
N ASN A 93 12.06 -9.24 6.52
CA ASN A 93 12.40 -10.39 5.70
C ASN A 93 11.42 -10.64 4.54
N ARG A 94 10.32 -9.87 4.44
CA ARG A 94 9.30 -10.03 3.41
C ARG A 94 9.36 -8.90 2.39
N HIS A 95 9.98 -9.19 1.25
CA HIS A 95 9.97 -8.29 0.11
C HIS A 95 9.68 -9.05 -1.18
N CYS A 96 9.27 -8.31 -2.21
CA CYS A 96 9.05 -8.87 -3.54
C CYS A 96 9.45 -7.90 -4.64
N HIS A 97 9.84 -8.45 -5.79
CA HIS A 97 10.03 -7.68 -7.02
C HIS A 97 8.71 -7.63 -7.79
N ILE A 98 8.28 -6.42 -8.17
CA ILE A 98 7.10 -6.21 -8.99
C ILE A 98 7.55 -5.61 -10.33
N PRO A 99 7.51 -6.38 -11.43
CA PRO A 99 7.94 -5.88 -12.74
C PRO A 99 7.00 -4.77 -13.20
N TYR A 100 7.55 -3.77 -13.88
CA TYR A 100 6.82 -2.69 -14.51
C TYR A 100 6.81 -2.86 -16.03
N ASP A 101 5.71 -2.47 -16.68
CA ASP A 101 5.55 -2.66 -18.13
C ASP A 101 6.39 -1.64 -18.89
N PRO A 102 7.41 -2.05 -19.67
CA PRO A 102 8.30 -1.15 -20.39
C PRO A 102 7.60 -0.33 -21.49
N LYS A 103 6.36 -0.69 -21.89
CA LYS A 103 5.57 0.13 -22.84
C LYS A 103 5.17 1.47 -22.25
N LYS A 104 5.04 1.56 -20.92
CA LYS A 104 4.89 2.83 -20.21
C LYS A 104 6.29 3.25 -19.80
N ARG A 105 6.83 4.30 -20.40
CA ARG A 105 8.21 4.72 -20.10
C ARG A 105 8.33 5.70 -18.93
N ASP A 106 7.20 6.23 -18.43
CA ASP A 106 7.22 7.27 -17.38
C ASP A 106 7.97 6.82 -16.13
N PHE A 107 7.66 5.63 -15.61
CA PHE A 107 8.39 5.10 -14.44
C PHE A 107 9.87 4.92 -14.75
N SER A 108 10.23 4.17 -15.80
CA SER A 108 11.63 3.85 -16.08
C SER A 108 12.47 5.08 -16.44
N GLN A 109 11.88 6.09 -17.08
CA GLN A 109 12.56 7.37 -17.36
C GLN A 109 12.80 8.16 -16.08
N ARG A 110 11.87 8.10 -15.12
CA ARG A 110 11.95 8.87 -13.88
C ARG A 110 12.71 8.17 -12.76
N THR A 111 12.85 6.85 -12.82
CA THR A 111 13.52 6.05 -11.77
C THR A 111 14.79 5.35 -12.25
N GLY A 112 15.01 5.24 -13.56
CA GLY A 112 16.08 4.42 -14.13
C GLY A 112 15.82 2.91 -14.05
N ARG A 113 14.64 2.48 -13.58
CA ARG A 113 14.35 1.08 -13.21
C ARG A 113 13.20 0.47 -14.00
N THR A 114 13.19 -0.86 -14.09
CA THR A 114 12.17 -1.65 -14.82
C THR A 114 11.12 -2.29 -13.92
N GLY A 115 11.18 -2.04 -12.61
CA GLY A 115 10.26 -2.59 -11.62
C GLY A 115 10.44 -1.95 -10.25
N PHE A 116 9.61 -2.39 -9.31
CA PHE A 116 9.67 -2.00 -7.91
C PHE A 116 10.24 -3.15 -7.08
N ASP A 117 11.02 -2.82 -6.07
CA ASP A 117 11.49 -3.78 -5.07
C ASP A 117 10.89 -3.35 -3.74
N VAL A 118 9.89 -4.08 -3.26
CA VAL A 118 8.99 -3.57 -2.22
C VAL A 118 9.01 -4.38 -0.95
N PHE A 119 8.96 -3.68 0.19
CA PHE A 119 8.44 -4.27 1.42
C PHE A 119 6.91 -4.18 1.42
N LEU A 120 6.26 -5.18 2.03
CA LEU A 120 4.82 -5.25 2.17
C LEU A 120 4.45 -5.93 3.48
N TYR A 121 3.54 -5.32 4.23
CA TYR A 121 2.89 -5.95 5.37
C TYR A 121 1.41 -5.60 5.43
N THR A 122 0.67 -6.38 6.20
CA THR A 122 -0.74 -6.11 6.49
C THR A 122 -0.94 -5.83 7.97
N PHE A 123 -2.01 -5.10 8.26
CA PHE A 123 -2.44 -4.76 9.61
C PHE A 123 -3.95 -4.57 9.61
N LYS A 124 -4.56 -4.55 10.78
CA LYS A 124 -6.02 -4.60 10.96
C LYS A 124 -6.49 -3.34 11.65
N VAL A 125 -7.48 -2.66 11.07
CA VAL A 125 -8.08 -1.46 11.67
C VAL A 125 -9.46 -1.80 12.22
N ARG A 126 -9.72 -1.46 13.49
CA ARG A 126 -11.03 -1.67 14.13
C ARG A 126 -12.09 -0.80 13.47
N ASP A 127 -13.24 -1.38 13.19
CA ASP A 127 -14.42 -0.62 12.76
C ASP A 127 -15.21 -0.16 14.00
N GLU A 128 -15.05 1.10 14.38
CA GLU A 128 -15.77 1.69 15.53
C GLU A 128 -17.30 1.70 15.33
N ARG A 129 -17.77 1.70 14.08
CA ARG A 129 -19.19 1.83 13.74
C ARG A 129 -19.93 0.51 13.77
N THR A 130 -19.24 -0.59 13.45
CA THR A 130 -19.82 -1.95 13.48
C THR A 130 -19.40 -2.73 14.71
N GLY A 131 -18.33 -2.31 15.40
CA GLY A 131 -17.83 -2.91 16.65
C GLY A 131 -17.30 -4.34 16.52
N LEU A 132 -17.42 -4.97 15.35
CA LEU A 132 -17.39 -6.43 15.21
C LEU A 132 -16.36 -6.93 14.19
N GLU A 133 -15.98 -6.17 13.16
CA GLU A 133 -15.03 -6.63 12.14
C GLU A 133 -13.84 -5.68 11.98
N GLN A 134 -12.64 -6.22 12.16
CA GLN A 134 -11.41 -5.53 11.80
C GLN A 134 -11.17 -5.66 10.30
N GLU A 135 -10.94 -4.54 9.62
CA GLU A 135 -10.65 -4.54 8.18
C GLU A 135 -9.15 -4.64 7.93
N GLU A 136 -8.75 -5.60 7.09
CA GLU A 136 -7.35 -5.76 6.69
C GLU A 136 -6.91 -4.60 5.76
N ARG A 137 -5.80 -3.98 6.14
CA ARG A 137 -5.08 -2.93 5.42
C ARG A 137 -3.70 -3.44 5.05
N GLU A 138 -3.12 -2.82 4.03
CA GLU A 138 -1.80 -3.16 3.49
C GLU A 138 -0.95 -1.89 3.45
N MET A 139 0.35 -2.00 3.73
CA MET A 139 1.35 -0.96 3.48
C MET A 139 2.41 -1.51 2.53
N MET A 140 2.87 -0.66 1.60
CA MET A 140 3.85 -1.04 0.59
C MET A 140 4.68 0.17 0.19
N TRP A 141 5.99 -0.03 0.10
CA TRP A 141 6.92 0.96 -0.43
C TRP A 141 8.08 0.30 -1.14
N ASP A 142 8.59 0.99 -2.14
CA ASP A 142 9.81 0.62 -2.86
C ASP A 142 11.03 0.99 -2.03
N TYR A 143 11.77 -0.02 -1.57
CA TYR A 143 12.87 0.21 -0.64
C TYR A 143 14.13 0.76 -1.31
N LYS A 144 14.18 0.80 -2.66
CA LYS A 144 15.30 1.39 -3.40
C LYS A 144 15.08 2.86 -3.72
N ASN A 145 13.87 3.27 -4.10
CA ASN A 145 13.61 4.67 -4.45
C ASN A 145 12.79 5.42 -3.39
N GLY A 146 12.27 4.74 -2.37
CA GLY A 146 11.44 5.39 -1.36
C GLY A 146 10.07 5.80 -1.89
N LEU A 147 9.51 5.02 -2.82
CA LEU A 147 8.19 5.29 -3.39
C LEU A 147 7.11 4.57 -2.58
N VAL A 148 6.28 5.32 -1.87
CA VAL A 148 5.23 4.81 -0.98
C VAL A 148 3.88 4.81 -1.69
N ARG A 149 3.13 3.70 -1.65
CA ARG A 149 1.80 3.60 -2.27
C ARG A 149 0.79 4.44 -1.51
N THR A 150 0.45 5.61 -2.04
CA THR A 150 -0.41 6.62 -1.38
C THR A 150 -1.79 6.08 -1.03
N THR A 151 -2.39 5.24 -1.87
CA THR A 151 -3.71 4.64 -1.61
C THR A 151 -3.77 3.90 -0.28
N HIS A 152 -2.66 3.30 0.18
CA HIS A 152 -2.60 2.60 1.47
C HIS A 152 -2.82 3.56 2.64
N LEU A 153 -2.16 4.73 2.61
CA LEU A 153 -2.33 5.75 3.64
C LEU A 153 -3.78 6.25 3.69
N PHE A 154 -4.37 6.57 2.53
CA PHE A 154 -5.74 7.08 2.49
C PHE A 154 -6.78 6.06 2.95
N ARG A 155 -6.55 4.76 2.70
CA ARG A 155 -7.42 3.69 3.21
C ARG A 155 -7.36 3.54 4.73
N CYS A 156 -6.34 4.07 5.39
CA CYS A 156 -6.27 4.10 6.85
C CYS A 156 -7.37 4.99 7.44
N ASN A 157 -7.88 5.98 6.68
CA ASN A 157 -8.94 6.87 7.11
C ASN A 157 -10.21 6.65 6.27
N ARG A 158 -11.26 6.09 6.88
CA ARG A 158 -12.51 5.77 6.16
C ARG A 158 -13.30 6.99 5.67
N SER A 159 -13.05 8.18 6.20
CA SER A 159 -13.67 9.41 5.70
C SER A 159 -13.14 9.80 4.31
N PHE A 160 -12.07 9.16 3.85
CA PHE A 160 -11.48 9.44 2.55
C PHE A 160 -12.02 8.49 1.47
N ASP A 161 -12.60 9.08 0.44
CA ASP A 161 -13.03 8.37 -0.76
C ASP A 161 -11.85 8.02 -1.68
N LYS A 162 -12.14 7.24 -2.74
CA LYS A 162 -11.15 6.83 -3.75
C LYS A 162 -10.50 7.98 -4.52
N THR A 163 -11.05 9.19 -4.46
CA THR A 163 -10.54 10.38 -5.16
C THR A 163 -9.61 11.21 -4.29
N CYS A 164 -9.63 11.02 -2.96
CA CYS A 164 -8.83 11.77 -2.01
C CYS A 164 -7.32 11.76 -2.34
N PRO A 165 -6.68 10.64 -2.74
CA PRO A 165 -5.28 10.68 -3.13
C PRO A 165 -5.00 11.69 -4.24
N LYS A 166 -5.84 11.73 -5.29
CA LYS A 166 -5.66 12.69 -6.39
C LYS A 166 -5.89 14.13 -5.92
N ARG A 167 -6.95 14.36 -5.14
CA ARG A 167 -7.27 15.71 -4.61
C ARG A 167 -6.15 16.23 -3.71
N MET A 168 -5.60 15.39 -2.84
CA MET A 168 -4.45 15.70 -1.99
C MET A 168 -3.22 16.06 -2.81
N LEU A 169 -2.86 15.25 -3.81
CA LEU A 169 -1.71 15.55 -4.65
C LEU A 169 -1.87 16.91 -5.34
N GLN A 170 -3.09 17.23 -5.78
CA GLN A 170 -3.41 18.51 -6.44
C GLN A 170 -3.41 19.70 -5.49
N SER A 171 -3.75 19.50 -4.21
CA SER A 171 -3.76 20.57 -3.21
C SER A 171 -2.36 20.92 -2.68
N THR A 172 -1.41 20.00 -2.75
CA THR A 172 -0.03 20.21 -2.30
C THR A 172 0.83 20.69 -3.47
N PRO A 173 1.31 21.95 -3.48
CA PRO A 173 2.13 22.47 -4.55
C PRO A 173 3.36 21.59 -4.83
N GLY A 174 3.65 21.33 -6.11
CA GLY A 174 4.82 20.54 -6.52
C GLY A 174 4.70 19.03 -6.33
N LEU A 175 3.68 18.50 -5.63
CA LEU A 175 3.63 17.07 -5.33
C LEU A 175 3.11 16.22 -6.51
N MET A 176 2.11 16.69 -7.26
CA MET A 176 1.58 15.96 -8.43
C MET A 176 2.66 15.58 -9.46
N PRO A 177 3.55 16.49 -9.92
CA PRO A 177 4.62 16.15 -10.85
C PRO A 177 5.59 15.08 -10.32
N ASN A 178 5.77 15.02 -9.01
CA ASN A 178 6.66 14.09 -8.34
C ASN A 178 6.01 12.74 -8.01
N ALA A 179 4.69 12.61 -8.15
CA ALA A 179 3.99 11.35 -7.96
C ALA A 179 4.10 10.44 -9.20
N HIS A 180 4.12 9.13 -9.00
CA HIS A 180 4.02 8.14 -10.07
C HIS A 180 2.61 7.55 -10.09
N ASN A 181 1.89 7.72 -11.20
CA ASN A 181 0.56 7.15 -11.37
C ASN A 181 0.64 5.81 -12.12
N ILE A 182 0.65 4.73 -11.36
CA ILE A 182 0.77 3.38 -11.92
C ILE A 182 -0.62 2.85 -12.26
N THR A 183 -0.88 2.70 -13.56
CA THR A 183 -2.16 2.20 -14.09
C THR A 183 -1.96 0.93 -14.92
N GLY A 184 -2.90 -0.01 -14.85
CA GLY A 184 -2.88 -1.25 -15.64
C GLY A 184 -1.83 -2.29 -15.20
N GLY A 185 -1.95 -3.51 -15.73
CA GLY A 185 -1.15 -4.67 -15.32
C GLY A 185 -1.48 -5.17 -13.92
N ASN A 186 -0.48 -5.61 -13.15
CA ASN A 186 -0.68 -6.18 -11.80
C ASN A 186 -1.45 -5.19 -10.89
N VAL A 187 -2.56 -5.63 -10.29
CA VAL A 187 -3.46 -4.81 -9.46
C VAL A 187 -2.76 -4.28 -8.20
N ILE A 188 -1.83 -5.06 -7.64
CA ILE A 188 -1.15 -4.73 -6.37
C ILE A 188 -0.37 -3.41 -6.49
N ARG A 189 0.26 -3.16 -7.65
CA ARG A 189 1.05 -1.95 -7.89
C ARG A 189 0.23 -0.75 -8.37
N GLN A 190 -1.09 -0.86 -8.52
CA GLN A 190 -1.86 0.25 -9.10
C GLN A 190 -2.10 1.37 -8.07
N GLY A 191 -2.09 2.61 -8.53
CA GLY A 191 -2.35 3.80 -7.72
C GLY A 191 -1.22 4.83 -7.81
N TYR A 192 -1.33 5.86 -6.98
CA TYR A 192 -0.30 6.86 -6.84
C TYR A 192 0.80 6.39 -5.89
N PHE A 193 2.03 6.69 -6.25
CA PHE A 193 3.20 6.55 -5.40
C PHE A 193 3.87 7.90 -5.24
N VAL A 194 4.25 8.25 -4.02
CA VAL A 194 4.94 9.50 -3.71
C VAL A 194 6.26 9.22 -2.99
N PRO A 195 7.21 10.16 -3.02
CA PRO A 195 8.44 10.05 -2.23
C PRO A 195 8.15 9.84 -0.74
N TRP A 196 9.04 9.13 -0.06
CA TRP A 196 8.86 8.69 1.32
C TRP A 196 8.71 9.87 2.29
N GLU A 197 9.48 10.95 2.11
CA GLU A 197 9.40 12.11 3.00
C GLU A 197 8.04 12.81 2.86
N CYS A 198 7.58 13.00 1.62
CA CYS A 198 6.23 13.48 1.36
C CYS A 198 5.17 12.56 1.97
N ALA A 199 5.31 11.24 1.83
CA ALA A 199 4.37 10.26 2.40
C ALA A 199 4.32 10.34 3.93
N ARG A 200 5.48 10.44 4.60
CA ARG A 200 5.59 10.59 6.05
C ARG A 200 4.92 11.89 6.50
N ALA A 201 5.29 13.02 5.88
CA ALA A 201 4.74 14.34 6.19
C ALA A 201 3.22 14.41 5.97
N LEU A 202 2.70 13.70 4.97
CA LEU A 202 1.25 13.58 4.77
C LEU A 202 0.60 12.72 5.86
N ALA A 203 1.19 11.58 6.16
CA ALA A 203 0.65 10.62 7.12
C ALA A 203 0.56 11.20 8.54
N THR A 204 1.52 12.03 8.96
CA THR A 204 1.44 12.72 10.27
C THR A 204 0.19 13.57 10.41
N ARG A 205 -0.37 14.09 9.30
CA ARG A 205 -1.55 14.97 9.32
C ARG A 205 -2.87 14.24 9.51
N PHE A 206 -2.96 12.94 9.20
CA PHE A 206 -4.26 12.23 9.21
C PHE A 206 -4.24 10.77 9.68
N CYS A 207 -3.09 10.15 9.92
CA CYS A 207 -2.96 8.75 10.31
C CYS A 207 -2.87 8.53 11.83
N TRP A 208 -3.44 9.41 12.65
CA TRP A 208 -3.38 9.32 14.11
C TRP A 208 -3.80 7.94 14.64
N ASP A 209 -4.95 7.43 14.21
CA ASP A 209 -5.53 6.19 14.75
C ASP A 209 -4.73 4.94 14.40
N VAL A 210 -3.89 4.99 13.36
CA VAL A 210 -3.07 3.87 12.90
C VAL A 210 -1.57 4.13 13.07
N ARG A 211 -1.18 5.19 13.77
CA ARG A 211 0.20 5.68 13.79
C ARG A 211 1.23 4.63 14.21
N TYR A 212 0.91 3.80 15.20
CA TYR A 212 1.78 2.70 15.63
C TYR A 212 1.90 1.59 14.59
N ALA A 213 0.87 1.38 13.76
CA ALA A 213 0.92 0.43 12.66
C ALA A 213 1.83 0.90 11.51
N LEU A 214 2.18 2.18 11.46
CA LEU A 214 3.03 2.78 10.43
C LEU A 214 4.50 2.94 10.87
N THR A 215 4.85 2.55 12.10
CA THR A 215 6.25 2.58 12.55
C THR A 215 7.19 1.74 11.67
N PRO A 216 6.81 0.58 11.08
CA PRO A 216 7.73 -0.18 10.24
C PRO A 216 8.20 0.57 8.99
N ILE A 217 7.42 1.53 8.49
CA ILE A 217 7.76 2.34 7.32
C ILE A 217 8.33 3.71 7.71
N PHE A 218 7.80 4.37 8.76
CA PHE A 218 8.11 5.77 9.05
C PHE A 218 9.01 6.02 10.25
N GLY A 219 9.35 4.98 11.03
CA GLY A 219 10.23 5.09 12.17
C GLY A 219 9.50 5.05 13.52
N ASN A 220 10.30 4.94 14.57
CA ASN A 220 9.84 4.82 15.95
C ASN A 220 9.39 6.16 16.56
N ASP A 221 9.81 7.27 15.96
CA ASP A 221 9.43 8.65 16.26
C ASP A 221 8.09 9.03 15.62
N PHE A 222 7.70 8.37 14.52
CA PHE A 222 6.49 8.69 13.76
C PHE A 222 5.20 8.84 14.60
N PRO A 223 4.91 8.00 15.62
CA PRO A 223 3.72 8.18 16.44
C PRO A 223 3.67 9.51 17.19
N GLU A 224 4.82 10.06 17.54
CA GLU A 224 4.96 11.32 18.28
C GLU A 224 4.79 12.54 17.34
N ASP A 225 5.15 12.38 16.06
CA ASP A 225 4.97 13.39 15.01
C ASP A 225 3.53 13.51 14.51
N CYS A 226 2.68 12.51 14.75
CA CYS A 226 1.29 12.53 14.28
C CYS A 226 0.45 13.60 15.01
N LEU A 227 -0.34 14.35 14.24
CA LEU A 227 -1.29 15.31 14.79
C LEU A 227 -2.46 14.59 15.48
N HIS A 228 -2.77 15.02 16.71
CA HIS A 228 -3.98 14.61 17.41
C HIS A 228 -5.24 15.04 16.64
N PRO A 229 -6.36 14.29 16.69
CA PRO A 229 -7.60 14.66 16.02
C PRO A 229 -8.16 16.05 16.39
N ASP A 230 -7.78 16.56 17.57
CA ASP A 230 -8.17 17.89 18.06
C ASP A 230 -7.27 19.03 17.53
N HIS A 231 -6.17 18.70 16.85
CA HIS A 231 -5.27 19.70 16.29
C HIS A 231 -5.94 20.43 15.11
N PRO A 232 -5.86 21.76 15.00
CA PRO A 232 -6.53 22.52 13.94
C PRO A 232 -6.14 22.10 12.52
N ASP A 233 -4.90 21.65 12.35
CA ASP A 233 -4.40 21.17 11.07
C ASP A 233 -4.64 19.68 10.79
N TYR A 234 -5.26 18.95 11.72
CA TYR A 234 -5.55 17.55 11.49
C TYR A 234 -6.46 17.38 10.25
N ARG A 235 -6.10 16.45 9.38
CA ARG A 235 -6.70 16.19 8.06
C ARG A 235 -6.56 17.35 7.05
N GLN A 236 -5.67 18.30 7.29
CA GLN A 236 -5.22 19.23 6.26
C GLN A 236 -4.04 18.62 5.48
N TRP A 237 -4.20 18.49 4.17
CA TRP A 237 -3.23 17.79 3.31
C TRP A 237 -2.01 18.62 2.90
N LEU A 238 -1.91 19.85 3.39
CA LEU A 238 -0.78 20.72 3.10
C LEU A 238 0.43 20.26 3.92
N ILE A 239 1.52 19.99 3.21
CA ILE A 239 2.86 19.70 3.76
C ILE A 239 3.83 20.78 3.30
N ASP A 240 4.96 20.88 3.98
CA ASP A 240 5.99 21.85 3.69
C ASP A 240 6.48 21.73 2.22
N PRO A 241 6.44 22.82 1.43
CA PRO A 241 6.99 22.84 0.07
C PRO A 241 8.47 22.44 0.00
N GLU A 242 9.27 22.68 1.04
CA GLU A 242 10.68 22.30 1.08
C GLU A 242 10.85 20.78 1.09
N ILE A 243 10.00 20.05 1.82
CA ILE A 243 9.97 18.57 1.78
C ILE A 243 9.70 18.08 0.36
N VAL A 244 8.76 18.73 -0.35
CA VAL A 244 8.42 18.35 -1.73
C VAL A 244 9.59 18.60 -2.68
N HIS A 245 10.26 19.73 -2.53
CA HIS A 245 11.44 20.09 -3.30
C HIS A 245 12.59 19.09 -3.08
N ASP A 246 12.96 18.86 -1.83
CA ASP A 246 14.10 18.00 -1.48
C ASP A 246 13.86 16.54 -1.85
N SER A 247 12.63 16.06 -1.67
CA SER A 247 12.23 14.75 -2.18
C SER A 247 12.36 14.64 -3.69
N ALA A 248 12.02 15.69 -4.45
CA ALA A 248 12.15 15.69 -5.91
C ALA A 248 13.62 15.63 -6.35
N GLU A 249 14.50 16.41 -5.71
CA GLU A 249 15.93 16.37 -5.96
C GLU A 249 16.53 15.01 -5.63
N LYS A 250 16.12 14.42 -4.50
CA LYS A 250 16.52 13.08 -4.07
C LYS A 250 16.09 11.99 -5.06
N GLN A 251 14.85 12.05 -5.56
CA GLN A 251 14.39 11.13 -6.61
C GLN A 251 15.21 11.28 -7.90
N ALA A 252 15.49 12.51 -8.33
CA ALA A 252 16.30 12.77 -9.51
C ALA A 252 17.73 12.25 -9.35
N MET A 253 18.32 12.41 -8.16
CA MET A 253 19.62 11.84 -7.81
C MET A 253 19.60 10.31 -7.91
N TYR A 254 18.62 9.64 -7.30
CA TYR A 254 18.51 8.18 -7.41
C TYR A 254 18.37 7.71 -8.84
N CYS A 255 17.56 8.39 -9.66
CA CYS A 255 17.45 8.07 -11.09
C CYS A 255 18.80 8.16 -11.81
N ARG A 256 19.59 9.22 -11.58
CA ARG A 256 20.93 9.36 -12.17
C ARG A 256 21.86 8.21 -11.77
N LEU A 257 21.85 7.82 -10.49
CA LEU A 257 22.66 6.72 -9.99
C LEU A 257 22.26 5.37 -10.62
N GLU A 258 20.96 5.09 -10.72
CA GLU A 258 20.46 3.85 -11.34
C GLU A 258 20.81 3.77 -12.84
N VAL A 259 20.71 4.89 -13.56
CA VAL A 259 21.10 4.97 -14.98
C VAL A 259 22.61 4.78 -15.15
N GLN A 260 23.42 5.38 -14.28
CA GLN A 260 24.87 5.21 -14.31
C GLN A 260 25.28 3.78 -14.01
N ALA A 261 24.72 3.16 -12.96
CA ALA A 261 24.97 1.76 -12.62
C ALA A 261 24.63 0.85 -13.81
N SER A 262 23.47 1.03 -14.41
CA SER A 262 23.03 0.24 -15.58
C SER A 262 23.99 0.36 -16.77
N ARG A 263 24.62 1.52 -16.99
CA ARG A 263 25.62 1.71 -18.06
C ARG A 263 26.91 0.94 -17.79
N LEU A 264 27.36 0.88 -16.54
CA LEU A 264 28.57 0.14 -16.15
C LEU A 264 28.38 -1.37 -16.30
N TYR A 265 27.18 -1.89 -16.10
CA TYR A 265 26.87 -3.30 -16.36
C TYR A 265 26.71 -3.64 -17.85
N LEU A 266 26.42 -2.65 -18.70
CA LEU A 266 26.21 -2.83 -20.15
C LEU A 266 27.44 -2.51 -21.00
N SER A 267 28.50 -1.93 -20.44
CA SER A 267 29.77 -1.78 -21.16
C SER A 267 30.39 -3.17 -21.38
N PRO A 268 30.58 -3.64 -22.62
CA PRO A 268 31.37 -4.84 -22.85
C PRO A 268 32.78 -4.57 -22.33
N SER A 269 33.29 -5.45 -21.47
CA SER A 269 34.71 -5.41 -21.09
C SER A 269 35.53 -5.45 -22.39
N PRO A 270 36.34 -4.42 -22.71
CA PRO A 270 37.53 -4.71 -23.48
C PRO A 270 38.40 -5.57 -22.57
N ASP A 271 38.94 -6.66 -23.12
CA ASP A 271 40.01 -7.44 -22.50
C ASP A 271 39.57 -8.37 -21.34
N ALA A 272 38.82 -9.42 -21.70
CA ALA A 272 38.86 -10.67 -20.95
C ALA A 272 40.12 -11.46 -21.33
N GLU A 273 41.29 -10.98 -20.92
CA GLU A 273 42.46 -11.82 -20.67
C GLU A 273 42.98 -11.56 -19.25
N SER A 274 42.76 -12.56 -18.38
CA SER A 274 43.64 -12.97 -17.29
C SER A 274 44.36 -11.88 -16.48
N THR A 275 43.78 -11.47 -15.35
CA THR A 275 44.31 -11.71 -13.98
C THR A 275 43.53 -10.86 -12.97
N GLY A 276 43.32 -11.41 -11.77
CA GLY A 276 42.34 -10.93 -10.81
C GLY A 276 42.61 -9.51 -10.28
N TYR A 277 41.54 -8.71 -10.22
CA TYR A 277 41.41 -7.58 -9.31
C TYR A 277 39.92 -7.26 -9.11
N VAL A 278 39.32 -7.84 -8.06
CA VAL A 278 37.95 -7.51 -7.62
C VAL A 278 38.05 -6.65 -6.36
N GLU A 279 38.55 -5.42 -6.48
CA GLU A 279 38.60 -4.48 -5.33
C GLU A 279 38.16 -3.03 -5.63
N ASN A 280 37.95 -2.63 -6.89
CA ASN A 280 37.77 -1.21 -7.20
C ASN A 280 36.33 -0.69 -7.41
N ILE A 281 35.30 -1.54 -7.32
CA ILE A 281 33.90 -1.08 -7.48
C ILE A 281 33.36 -0.47 -6.16
N SER A 282 33.80 -0.98 -5.01
CA SER A 282 33.38 -0.49 -3.68
C SER A 282 33.84 0.93 -3.38
N ALA A 283 35.04 1.30 -3.84
CA ALA A 283 35.64 2.60 -3.56
C ALA A 283 34.92 3.77 -4.24
N CYS A 284 34.43 3.58 -5.47
CA CYS A 284 33.79 4.66 -6.23
C CYS A 284 32.41 5.03 -5.67
N LEU A 285 31.68 4.04 -5.13
CA LEU A 285 30.41 4.28 -4.43
C LEU A 285 30.62 4.89 -3.03
N SER A 286 31.74 4.59 -2.37
CA SER A 286 32.06 5.07 -1.02
C SER A 286 32.43 6.56 -1.00
N THR A 287 33.15 7.05 -2.00
CA THR A 287 33.58 8.47 -2.06
C THR A 287 32.42 9.43 -2.28
N VAL A 288 31.39 9.02 -3.04
CA VAL A 288 30.16 9.84 -3.24
C VAL A 288 29.27 9.83 -1.99
N PHE A 289 29.40 8.81 -1.13
CA PHE A 289 28.57 8.64 0.08
C PHE A 289 29.03 9.50 1.26
N LEU A 290 30.35 9.73 1.40
CA LEU A 290 30.92 10.49 2.52
C LEU A 290 30.55 11.98 2.47
N ASP A 291 30.32 12.54 1.29
CA ASP A 291 29.97 13.96 1.15
C ASP A 291 28.53 14.29 1.58
N TYR A 292 27.63 13.30 1.72
CA TYR A 292 26.21 13.56 2.06
C TYR A 292 25.78 13.07 3.45
N CYS A 293 26.53 12.15 4.09
CA CYS A 293 26.33 11.81 5.50
C CYS A 293 26.69 12.95 6.48
N ALA A 294 27.19 14.08 5.97
CA ALA A 294 27.61 15.24 6.76
C ALA A 294 26.56 16.35 6.89
N TYR A 295 25.28 16.12 6.52
CA TYR A 295 24.19 17.06 6.84
C TYR A 295 23.58 16.75 8.21
N PRO A 296 23.92 17.51 9.28
CA PRO A 296 23.14 17.47 10.51
C PRO A 296 21.78 18.10 10.24
N PHE A 297 20.72 17.34 10.44
CA PHE A 297 19.37 17.86 10.65
C PHE A 297 19.43 18.76 11.90
N LYS A 298 19.62 20.06 11.71
CA LYS A 298 19.45 21.04 12.78
C LYS A 298 17.95 21.31 12.88
N VAL A 299 17.33 20.68 13.87
CA VAL A 299 16.02 21.06 14.37
C VAL A 299 16.18 22.40 15.09
N SER A 300 15.48 23.43 14.62
CA SER A 300 15.25 24.69 15.34
C SER A 300 13.83 24.70 15.87
#